data_AF-A0A915D0E6-F1
#
_entry.id   AF-A0A915D0E6-F1
#
_cell.length_a   1.000
_cell.length_b   1.000
_cell.length_c   1.000
_cell.angle_alpha   90.00
_cell.angle_beta   90.00
_cell.angle_gamma   90.00
#
_symmetry.space_group_name_H-M   'P 1'
#
loop_
_entity.id
_entity.type
_entity.pdbx_description
1 polymer ?
#
loop_
_entity_poly.entity_id
_entity_poly.type
_entity_poly.pdbx_seq_one_letter_code
_entity_poly.pdbx_strand_id
1 'polypeptide(L)'
;MMNEDEKEANVDQVKIVDELYWLAEQCEIRCLFECSKWTNEIICHLPPSTSMLMLLPTKIGQPQVIDLIPAQSTAKTQYDLQDPLFRTKTKFFLEKIELRSPVDKFLYYFSWYMISVQTRLEEEANDTERKTEFVDSNLADLRQKMESLKEKSPESFDCFLNYLLGVVRKDNDASEDACKVFREAIDQDYRCWPAWKMLSIR
;
A
#
# COMPACT_ATOMS: atom_id res chain seq x y z
N MET A 1 -43.23 17.15 13.95
CA MET A 1 -43.45 15.70 13.77
C MET A 1 -43.09 15.39 12.33
N MET A 2 -42.06 14.56 12.17
CA MET A 2 -41.38 14.10 10.94
C MET A 2 -40.39 15.06 10.28
N ASN A 3 -39.24 14.46 9.94
CA ASN A 3 -37.91 15.03 9.81
C ASN A 3 -37.61 15.53 8.39
N GLU A 4 -36.84 16.62 8.29
CA GLU A 4 -36.16 17.06 7.07
C GLU A 4 -34.77 16.39 6.90
N ASP A 5 -34.58 15.24 7.53
CA ASP A 5 -33.40 14.39 7.38
C ASP A 5 -33.62 13.42 6.22
N GLU A 6 -33.15 13.80 5.04
CA GLU A 6 -32.58 12.94 3.98
C GLU A 6 -32.53 13.75 2.68
N LYS A 7 -31.65 14.75 2.63
CA LYS A 7 -31.03 15.08 1.36
C LYS A 7 -30.13 13.90 1.03
N GLU A 8 -30.63 12.94 0.25
CA GLU A 8 -29.80 11.93 -0.39
C GLU A 8 -28.61 12.67 -1.01
N ALA A 9 -27.41 12.45 -0.46
CA ALA A 9 -26.20 12.91 -1.09
C ALA A 9 -26.23 12.31 -2.50
N ASN A 10 -26.26 13.17 -3.52
CA ASN A 10 -26.19 12.72 -4.91
C ASN A 10 -24.81 12.09 -5.11
N VAL A 11 -24.72 10.79 -4.86
CA VAL A 11 -23.48 10.03 -4.92
C VAL A 11 -23.12 9.89 -6.39
N ASP A 12 -22.01 10.51 -6.79
CA ASP A 12 -21.46 10.37 -8.13
C ASP A 12 -20.89 8.96 -8.31
N GLN A 13 -21.72 8.09 -8.90
CA GLN A 13 -21.36 6.70 -9.16
C GLN A 13 -20.15 6.58 -10.09
N VAL A 14 -20.00 7.48 -11.07
CA VAL A 14 -18.86 7.49 -12.00
C VAL A 14 -17.57 7.71 -11.22
N LYS A 15 -17.59 8.70 -10.34
CA LYS A 15 -16.43 9.03 -9.50
C LYS A 15 -16.02 7.86 -8.60
N ILE A 16 -16.98 7.17 -7.97
CA ILE A 16 -16.67 6.00 -7.13
C ILE A 16 -15.99 4.90 -7.94
N VAL A 17 -16.48 4.62 -9.14
CA VAL A 17 -15.88 3.60 -10.00
C VAL A 17 -14.46 3.96 -10.41
N ASP A 18 -14.25 5.20 -10.86
CA ASP A 18 -12.92 5.70 -11.21
C ASP A 18 -11.94 5.60 -10.02
N GLU A 19 -12.39 5.92 -8.80
CA GLU A 19 -11.59 5.81 -7.58
C GLU A 19 -11.25 4.36 -7.22
N LEU A 20 -12.17 3.41 -7.41
CA LEU A 20 -11.93 1.99 -7.19
C LEU A 20 -10.92 1.42 -8.20
N TYR A 21 -11.03 1.77 -9.48
CA TYR A 21 -10.05 1.36 -10.49
C TYR A 21 -8.67 1.94 -10.20
N TRP A 22 -8.60 3.22 -9.82
CA TRP A 22 -7.36 3.84 -9.39
C TRP A 22 -6.75 3.07 -8.21
N LEU A 23 -7.54 2.73 -7.19
CA LEU A 23 -7.05 1.98 -6.03
C LEU A 23 -6.54 0.60 -6.42
N ALA A 24 -7.26 -0.12 -7.30
CA ALA A 24 -6.88 -1.43 -7.78
C ALA A 24 -5.53 -1.39 -8.50
N GLU A 25 -5.34 -0.42 -9.41
CA GLU A 25 -4.10 -0.19 -10.14
C GLU A 25 -2.95 0.16 -9.19
N GLN A 26 -3.15 1.13 -8.29
CA GLN A 26 -2.11 1.56 -7.34
C GLN A 26 -1.68 0.44 -6.39
N CYS A 27 -2.62 -0.43 -5.98
CA CYS A 27 -2.32 -1.61 -5.18
C CYS A 27 -1.60 -2.67 -5.99
N GLU A 28 -1.96 -2.89 -7.25
CA GLU A 28 -1.32 -3.89 -8.12
C GLU A 28 0.15 -3.53 -8.40
N ILE A 29 0.43 -2.30 -8.83
CA ILE A 29 1.80 -1.84 -9.12
C ILE A 29 2.70 -1.82 -7.86
N ARG A 30 2.10 -1.72 -6.67
CA ARG A 30 2.78 -1.81 -5.37
C ARG A 30 2.73 -3.21 -4.75
N CYS A 31 2.11 -4.16 -5.43
CA CYS A 31 2.02 -5.55 -5.00
C CYS A 31 1.30 -5.75 -3.65
N LEU A 32 0.32 -4.89 -3.37
CA LEU A 32 -0.61 -4.97 -2.24
C LEU A 32 -1.79 -5.88 -2.60
N PHE A 33 -1.51 -7.18 -2.76
CA PHE A 33 -2.43 -8.14 -3.39
C PHE A 33 -3.79 -8.26 -2.71
N GLU A 34 -3.82 -8.36 -1.38
CA GLU A 34 -5.08 -8.47 -0.65
C GLU A 34 -5.98 -7.23 -0.83
N CYS A 35 -5.36 -6.05 -0.97
CA CYS A 35 -6.09 -4.80 -1.20
C CYS A 35 -6.58 -4.70 -2.65
N SER A 36 -5.75 -5.07 -3.62
CA SER A 36 -6.14 -5.15 -5.03
C SER A 36 -7.28 -6.17 -5.24
N LYS A 37 -7.17 -7.36 -4.63
CA LYS A 37 -8.20 -8.40 -4.67
C LYS A 37 -9.53 -7.91 -4.10
N TRP A 38 -9.52 -7.36 -2.89
CA TRP A 38 -10.71 -6.81 -2.26
C TRP A 38 -11.37 -5.72 -3.12
N THR A 39 -10.55 -4.83 -3.70
CA THR A 39 -11.06 -3.75 -4.56
C THR A 39 -11.71 -4.31 -5.83
N ASN A 40 -11.09 -5.30 -6.47
CA ASN A 40 -11.63 -5.98 -7.64
C ASN A 40 -12.92 -6.75 -7.32
N GLU A 41 -13.03 -7.37 -6.14
CA GLU A 41 -14.27 -8.01 -5.69
C GLU A 41 -15.42 -7.00 -5.62
N ILE A 42 -15.19 -5.80 -5.08
CA ILE A 42 -16.20 -4.73 -5.06
C ILE A 42 -16.60 -4.33 -6.48
N ILE A 43 -15.62 -4.11 -7.36
CA ILE A 43 -15.87 -3.74 -8.76
C ILE A 43 -16.74 -4.79 -9.45
N CYS A 44 -16.48 -6.08 -9.23
CA CYS A 44 -17.29 -7.18 -9.79
C CYS A 44 -18.74 -7.20 -9.30
N HIS A 45 -19.01 -6.61 -8.14
CA HIS A 45 -20.35 -6.51 -7.55
C HIS A 45 -21.09 -5.21 -7.93
N LEU A 46 -20.47 -4.31 -8.69
CA LEU A 46 -21.14 -3.10 -9.15
C LEU A 46 -22.23 -3.43 -10.19
N PRO A 47 -23.35 -2.69 -10.22
CA PRO A 47 -24.39 -2.89 -11.21
C PRO A 47 -23.86 -2.77 -12.65
N PRO A 48 -24.35 -3.58 -13.62
CA PRO A 48 -23.90 -3.52 -15.02
C PRO A 48 -24.07 -2.14 -15.68
N SER A 49 -25.04 -1.33 -15.21
CA SER A 49 -25.23 0.06 -15.63
C SER A 49 -24.00 0.93 -15.37
N THR A 50 -23.22 0.60 -14.34
CA THR A 50 -22.02 1.31 -13.93
C THR A 50 -20.84 0.97 -14.85
N SER A 51 -20.75 -0.27 -15.33
CA SER A 51 -19.73 -0.69 -16.31
C SER A 51 -19.87 0.04 -17.66
N MET A 52 -21.10 0.47 -18.02
CA MET A 52 -21.35 1.26 -19.23
C MET A 52 -20.85 2.71 -19.09
N LEU A 53 -20.78 3.26 -17.86
CA LEU A 53 -20.27 4.60 -17.59
C LEU A 53 -18.76 4.73 -17.91
N MET A 54 -18.03 3.61 -17.90
CA MET A 54 -16.60 3.53 -18.25
C MET A 54 -16.30 3.80 -19.73
N LEU A 55 -17.30 3.69 -20.62
CA LEU A 55 -17.13 3.96 -22.05
C LEU A 55 -17.23 5.46 -22.38
N LEU A 56 -17.64 6.28 -21.41
CA LEU A 56 -17.66 7.73 -21.57
C LEU A 56 -16.25 8.26 -21.30
N PRO A 57 -15.62 8.98 -22.25
CA PRO A 57 -14.30 9.55 -22.02
C PRO A 57 -14.41 10.65 -20.96
N THR A 58 -13.98 10.35 -19.74
CA THR A 58 -13.89 11.32 -18.65
C THR A 58 -12.79 12.33 -18.97
N LYS A 59 -13.17 13.49 -19.52
CA LYS A 59 -12.28 14.66 -19.62
C LYS A 59 -12.22 15.35 -18.26
N ILE A 60 -11.22 15.08 -17.44
CA ILE A 60 -10.59 16.04 -16.51
C ILE A 60 -9.11 15.64 -16.37
N GLY A 61 -8.21 16.60 -16.61
CA GLY A 61 -6.81 16.34 -16.92
C GLY A 61 -5.86 16.13 -15.74
N GLN A 62 -4.78 15.41 -16.03
CA GLN A 62 -3.41 15.91 -16.18
C GLN A 62 -2.61 14.82 -16.89
N PRO A 63 -1.67 15.14 -17.80
CA PRO A 63 -0.75 14.15 -18.32
C PRO A 63 0.29 13.88 -17.22
N GLN A 64 0.01 12.94 -16.33
CA GLN A 64 1.12 12.29 -15.64
C GLN A 64 1.77 11.39 -16.67
N VAL A 65 3.04 11.66 -16.95
CA VAL A 65 3.93 10.76 -17.68
C VAL A 65 4.03 9.49 -16.83
N ILE A 66 3.07 8.59 -17.02
CA ILE A 66 3.18 7.21 -16.59
C ILE A 66 4.12 6.62 -17.62
N ASP A 67 5.40 6.54 -17.26
CA ASP A 67 6.28 5.59 -17.94
C ASP A 67 5.58 4.24 -17.85
N LEU A 68 5.07 3.81 -18.99
CA LEU A 68 4.31 2.59 -19.18
C LEU A 68 5.19 1.42 -18.73
N ILE A 69 5.03 1.02 -17.47
CA ILE A 69 5.35 -0.34 -17.05
C ILE A 69 4.29 -1.20 -17.74
N PRO A 70 4.63 -2.03 -18.74
CA PRO A 70 3.63 -2.76 -19.50
C PRO A 70 2.85 -3.67 -18.54
N ALA A 71 1.52 -3.66 -18.62
CA ALA A 71 0.61 -4.49 -17.80
C ALA A 71 0.89 -6.01 -17.89
N GLN A 72 1.75 -6.46 -18.81
CA GLN A 72 2.24 -7.84 -18.85
C GLN A 72 3.38 -8.12 -17.84
N SER A 73 3.99 -7.09 -17.27
CA SER A 73 5.00 -7.21 -16.21
C SER A 73 4.40 -7.24 -14.81
N THR A 74 3.22 -6.66 -14.58
CA THR A 74 2.56 -6.61 -13.25
C THR A 74 2.07 -7.99 -12.78
N ALA A 75 1.47 -8.78 -13.68
CA ALA A 75 1.07 -10.17 -13.38
C ALA A 75 2.28 -11.11 -13.16
N LYS A 76 3.45 -10.80 -13.72
CA LYS A 76 4.70 -11.54 -13.46
C LYS A 76 5.29 -11.16 -12.10
N THR A 77 5.35 -9.85 -11.79
CA THR A 77 5.77 -9.35 -10.47
C THR A 77 4.88 -9.83 -9.32
N GLN A 78 3.61 -10.17 -9.61
CA GLN A 78 2.64 -10.69 -8.65
C GLN A 78 3.03 -12.05 -8.04
N TYR A 79 3.54 -12.97 -8.86
CA TYR A 79 4.08 -14.25 -8.38
C TYR A 79 5.51 -14.11 -7.90
N ASP A 80 6.28 -13.22 -8.53
CA ASP A 80 7.69 -13.08 -8.23
C ASP A 80 7.92 -12.54 -6.81
N LEU A 81 7.11 -11.62 -6.27
CA LEU A 81 7.29 -11.16 -4.88
C LEU A 81 6.95 -12.19 -3.80
N GLN A 82 6.34 -13.33 -4.12
CA GLN A 82 6.24 -14.45 -3.19
C GLN A 82 7.58 -15.20 -3.06
N ASP A 83 8.42 -15.14 -4.09
CA ASP A 83 9.75 -15.74 -4.10
C ASP A 83 10.74 -14.92 -3.25
N PRO A 84 11.33 -15.51 -2.18
CA PRO A 84 12.37 -14.87 -1.37
C PRO A 84 13.56 -14.33 -2.19
N LEU A 85 13.93 -15.02 -3.27
CA LEU A 85 15.02 -14.62 -4.16
C LEU A 85 14.67 -13.35 -4.94
N PHE A 86 13.42 -13.21 -5.36
CA PHE A 86 12.98 -12.01 -6.06
C PHE A 86 12.94 -10.82 -5.11
N ARG A 87 12.42 -10.98 -3.89
CA ARG A 87 12.44 -9.91 -2.87
C ARG A 87 13.85 -9.36 -2.65
N THR A 88 14.82 -10.26 -2.51
CA THR A 88 16.24 -9.90 -2.31
C THR A 88 16.83 -9.20 -3.53
N LYS A 89 16.57 -9.71 -4.74
CA LYS A 89 17.02 -9.09 -5.99
C LYS A 89 16.40 -7.72 -6.20
N THR A 90 15.11 -7.56 -5.91
CA THR A 90 14.37 -6.30 -6.02
C THR A 90 14.95 -5.26 -5.07
N LYS A 91 15.16 -5.60 -3.80
CA LYS A 91 15.84 -4.71 -2.84
C LYS A 91 17.22 -4.29 -3.34
N PHE A 92 18.06 -5.25 -3.75
CA PHE A 92 19.43 -4.97 -4.21
C PHE A 92 19.49 -4.16 -5.51
N PHE A 93 18.55 -4.39 -6.42
CA PHE A 93 18.48 -3.65 -7.68
C PHE A 93 17.98 -2.22 -7.44
N LEU A 94 16.92 -2.05 -6.64
CA LEU A 94 16.35 -0.75 -6.32
C LEU A 94 17.27 0.09 -5.41
N GLU A 95 18.10 -0.53 -4.57
CA GLU A 95 19.12 0.18 -3.80
C GLU A 95 20.15 0.89 -4.70
N LYS A 96 20.43 0.32 -5.87
CA LYS A 96 21.42 0.83 -6.83
C LYS A 96 20.85 1.88 -7.78
N ILE A 97 19.54 2.06 -7.80
CA ILE A 97 18.86 2.98 -8.69
C ILE A 97 18.49 4.24 -7.90
N GLU A 98 18.60 5.40 -8.54
CA GLU A 98 18.01 6.60 -7.97
C GLU A 98 16.49 6.40 -7.87
N LEU A 99 16.00 6.20 -6.65
CA LEU A 99 14.58 6.01 -6.36
C LEU A 99 13.79 7.28 -6.68
N ARG A 100 13.44 7.47 -7.96
CA ARG A 100 12.78 8.67 -8.47
C ARG A 100 11.26 8.56 -8.36
N SER A 101 10.69 7.38 -8.57
CA SER A 101 9.24 7.15 -8.45
C SER A 101 8.82 6.85 -7.00
N PRO A 102 7.67 7.35 -6.53
CA PRO A 102 7.06 6.91 -5.27
C PRO A 102 6.81 5.40 -5.22
N VAL A 103 6.48 4.79 -6.36
CA VAL A 103 6.28 3.33 -6.49
C VAL A 103 7.59 2.59 -6.27
N ASP A 104 8.70 3.05 -6.85
CA ASP A 104 10.02 2.41 -6.68
C ASP A 104 10.47 2.47 -5.21
N LYS A 105 10.28 3.64 -4.57
CA LYS A 105 10.56 3.80 -3.13
C LYS A 105 9.72 2.83 -2.31
N PHE A 106 8.42 2.76 -2.60
CA PHE A 106 7.52 1.83 -1.93
C PHE A 106 8.02 0.39 -2.08
N LEU A 107 8.27 -0.06 -3.31
CA LEU A 107 8.70 -1.44 -3.59
C LEU A 107 10.04 -1.78 -2.94
N TYR A 108 10.97 -0.82 -2.85
CA TYR A 108 12.24 -0.99 -2.14
C TYR A 108 12.02 -1.27 -0.65
N TYR A 109 11.29 -0.39 0.04
CA TYR A 109 11.02 -0.53 1.48
C TYR A 109 10.11 -1.72 1.78
N PHE A 110 9.12 -1.98 0.91
CA PHE A 110 8.22 -3.11 1.05
C PHE A 110 8.96 -4.44 0.87
N SER A 111 9.88 -4.53 -0.09
CA SER A 111 10.73 -5.72 -0.24
C SER A 111 11.60 -5.95 0.99
N TRP A 112 12.19 -4.89 1.57
CA TRP A 112 12.93 -5.01 2.82
C TRP A 112 12.02 -5.48 3.96
N TYR A 113 10.86 -4.86 4.15
CA TYR A 113 9.88 -5.29 5.14
C TYR A 113 9.55 -6.79 5.02
N MET A 114 9.24 -7.26 3.82
CA MET A 114 8.91 -8.66 3.59
C MET A 114 10.07 -9.62 3.89
N ILE A 115 11.32 -9.19 3.63
CA ILE A 115 12.52 -9.96 4.02
C ILE A 115 12.64 -10.00 5.54
N SER A 116 12.49 -8.87 6.23
CA SER A 116 12.57 -8.81 7.70
C SER A 116 11.52 -9.73 8.35
N VAL A 117 10.26 -9.66 7.90
CA VAL A 117 9.18 -10.53 8.38
C VAL A 117 9.48 -12.00 8.12
N GLN A 118 10.00 -12.34 6.92
CA GLN A 118 10.36 -13.71 6.61
C GLN A 118 11.48 -14.22 7.52
N THR A 119 12.55 -13.46 7.71
CA THR A 119 13.67 -13.82 8.59
C THR A 119 13.19 -14.03 10.03
N ARG A 120 12.36 -13.13 10.55
CA ARG A 120 11.72 -13.27 11.87
C ARG A 120 10.95 -14.59 11.99
N LEU A 121 10.08 -14.90 11.01
CA LEU A 121 9.28 -16.14 11.02
C LEU A 121 10.14 -17.41 10.91
N GLU A 122 11.21 -17.38 10.11
CA GLU A 122 12.16 -18.50 9.99
C GLU A 122 12.91 -18.74 11.31
N GLU A 123 13.32 -17.67 11.99
CA GLU A 123 13.99 -17.74 13.29
C GLU A 123 13.04 -18.22 14.39
N GLU A 124 11.80 -17.71 14.44
CA GLU A 124 10.75 -18.19 15.35
C GLU A 124 10.43 -19.68 15.14
N ALA A 125 10.43 -20.15 13.89
CA ALA A 125 10.21 -21.56 13.58
C ALA A 125 11.39 -22.46 14.01
N ASN A 126 12.61 -21.93 13.99
CA ASN A 126 13.82 -22.63 14.40
C ASN A 126 14.04 -22.60 15.92
N ASP A 127 13.44 -21.64 16.65
CA ASP A 127 13.51 -21.57 18.11
C ASP A 127 12.63 -22.65 18.75
N THR A 128 13.22 -23.83 18.93
CA THR A 128 12.56 -24.98 19.55
C THR A 128 12.48 -24.85 21.08
N GLU A 129 13.20 -23.88 21.69
CA GLU A 129 13.33 -23.74 23.15
C GLU A 129 12.71 -22.46 23.74
N ARG A 130 12.27 -21.47 22.94
CA ARG A 130 11.64 -20.20 23.37
C ARG A 130 12.42 -19.47 24.48
N LYS A 131 13.75 -19.43 24.39
CA LYS A 131 14.60 -18.91 25.48
C LYS A 131 15.13 -17.50 25.27
N THR A 132 14.92 -16.89 24.11
CA THR A 132 15.43 -15.55 23.82
C THR A 132 14.29 -14.62 23.43
N GLU A 133 14.07 -13.58 24.22
CA GLU A 133 13.30 -12.40 23.80
C GLU A 133 13.99 -11.85 22.55
N PHE A 134 13.35 -12.05 21.40
CA PHE A 134 13.93 -11.70 20.11
C PHE A 134 13.75 -10.21 19.85
N VAL A 135 14.86 -9.54 19.53
CA VAL A 135 14.85 -8.15 19.03
C VAL A 135 15.06 -8.22 17.53
N ASP A 136 14.02 -7.93 16.75
CA ASP A 136 14.07 -7.90 15.28
C ASP A 136 14.91 -6.69 14.81
N SER A 137 16.23 -6.87 14.77
CA SER A 137 17.19 -5.85 14.35
C SER A 137 16.88 -5.33 12.95
N ASN A 138 16.41 -6.19 12.04
CA ASN A 138 16.15 -5.81 10.65
C ASN A 138 14.93 -4.90 10.51
N LEU A 139 13.89 -5.14 11.31
CA LEU A 139 12.70 -4.30 11.31
C LEU A 139 12.94 -2.96 12.03
N ALA A 140 13.76 -2.95 13.07
CA ALA A 140 14.19 -1.72 13.75
C ALA A 140 15.03 -0.82 12.82
N ASP A 141 15.98 -1.41 12.07
CA ASP A 141 16.81 -0.69 11.10
C ASP A 141 15.96 -0.12 9.96
N LEU A 142 15.00 -0.89 9.45
CA LEU A 142 14.04 -0.44 8.44
C LEU A 142 13.24 0.77 8.93
N ARG A 143 12.71 0.68 10.16
CA ARG A 143 11.96 1.79 10.78
C ARG A 143 12.81 3.05 10.84
N GLN A 144 14.02 2.95 11.39
CA GLN A 144 14.93 4.10 11.52
C GLN A 144 15.23 4.73 10.16
N LYS A 145 15.44 3.90 9.12
CA LYS A 145 15.71 4.38 7.76
C LYS A 145 14.52 5.14 7.18
N MET A 146 13.30 4.59 7.32
CA MET A 146 12.07 5.23 6.81
C MET A 146 11.76 6.53 7.57
N GLU A 147 11.95 6.56 8.90
CA GLU A 147 11.78 7.77 9.71
C GLU A 147 12.77 8.86 9.29
N SER A 148 14.05 8.50 9.14
CA SER A 148 15.07 9.43 8.65
C SER A 148 14.77 9.97 7.25
N LEU A 149 14.15 9.16 6.37
CA LEU A 149 13.75 9.61 5.04
C LEU A 149 12.57 10.60 5.14
N LYS A 150 11.57 10.30 5.99
CA LYS A 150 10.41 11.16 6.19
C LYS A 150 10.79 12.52 6.79
N GLU A 151 11.76 12.55 7.70
CA GLU A 151 12.29 13.79 8.27
C GLU A 151 13.04 14.64 7.23
N LYS A 152 13.80 14.00 6.33
CA LYS A 152 14.61 14.69 5.31
C LYS A 152 13.79 15.20 4.13
N SER A 153 12.80 14.43 3.71
CA SER A 153 12.01 14.68 2.49
C SER A 153 10.56 14.26 2.69
N PRO A 154 9.80 14.99 3.53
CA PRO A 154 8.39 14.67 3.82
C PRO A 154 7.51 14.73 2.57
N GLU A 155 7.82 15.61 1.61
CA GLU A 155 7.13 15.73 0.33
C GLU A 155 7.26 14.49 -0.56
N SER A 156 8.25 13.64 -0.28
CA SER A 156 8.53 12.45 -1.06
C SER A 156 7.78 11.20 -0.56
N PHE A 157 7.11 11.33 0.58
CA PHE A 157 6.29 10.29 1.21
C PHE A 157 4.84 10.39 0.69
N ASP A 158 4.49 9.50 -0.23
CA ASP A 158 3.12 9.33 -0.68
C ASP A 158 2.28 8.57 0.38
N CYS A 159 0.96 8.51 0.15
CA CYS A 159 0.03 7.86 1.08
C CYS A 159 0.39 6.38 1.33
N PHE A 160 0.91 5.67 0.33
CA PHE A 160 1.32 4.28 0.45
C PHE A 160 2.62 4.10 1.25
N LEU A 161 3.61 4.98 1.10
CA LEU A 161 4.80 4.98 1.95
C LEU A 161 4.45 5.29 3.41
N ASN A 162 3.52 6.23 3.65
CA ASN A 162 3.00 6.48 5.01
C ASN A 162 2.29 5.23 5.55
N TYR A 163 1.42 4.61 4.77
CA TYR A 163 0.83 3.31 5.13
C TYR A 163 1.90 2.28 5.52
N LEU A 164 2.95 2.11 4.73
CA LEU A 164 4.01 1.14 5.02
C LEU A 164 4.77 1.48 6.31
N LEU A 165 5.09 2.76 6.54
CA LEU A 165 5.72 3.20 7.80
C LEU A 165 4.82 2.88 9.00
N GLY A 166 3.51 3.07 8.86
CA GLY A 166 2.53 2.69 9.88
C GLY A 166 2.55 1.19 10.18
N VAL A 167 2.62 0.34 9.13
CA VAL A 167 2.75 -1.12 9.28
C VAL A 167 4.04 -1.47 10.03
N VAL A 168 5.18 -0.91 9.63
CA VAL A 168 6.48 -1.15 10.27
C VAL A 168 6.48 -0.68 11.74
N ARG A 169 5.80 0.42 12.07
CA ARG A 169 5.65 0.90 13.45
C ARG A 169 4.77 -0.04 14.29
N LYS A 170 3.67 -0.52 13.72
CA LYS A 170 2.76 -1.45 14.39
C LYS A 170 3.48 -2.76 14.74
N ASP A 171 4.28 -3.29 13.82
CA ASP A 171 5.06 -4.51 14.03
C ASP A 171 6.26 -4.34 14.99
N ASN A 172 6.65 -3.09 15.31
CA ASN A 172 7.65 -2.74 16.34
C ASN A 172 7.00 -2.32 17.69
N ASP A 173 5.75 -2.74 17.96
CA ASP A 173 4.97 -2.41 19.15
C ASP A 173 4.67 -0.91 19.38
N ALA A 174 4.94 -0.02 18.41
CA ALA A 174 4.65 1.41 18.48
C ALA A 174 3.24 1.73 17.94
N SER A 175 2.22 1.11 18.52
CA SER A 175 0.84 1.11 17.98
C SER A 175 0.18 2.49 17.94
N GLU A 176 0.42 3.37 18.92
CA GLU A 176 -0.16 4.72 18.93
C GLU A 176 0.42 5.61 17.82
N ASP A 177 1.73 5.52 17.59
CA ASP A 177 2.39 6.28 16.54
C ASP A 177 2.13 5.71 15.15
N ALA A 178 1.84 4.41 15.04
CA ALA A 178 1.32 3.80 13.82
C ALA A 178 -0.04 4.41 13.44
N CYS A 179 -0.95 4.57 14.40
CA CYS A 179 -2.27 5.15 14.16
C CYS A 179 -2.21 6.59 13.61
N LYS A 180 -1.28 7.41 14.11
CA LYS A 180 -1.08 8.77 13.61
C LYS A 180 -0.66 8.77 12.14
N VAL A 181 0.29 7.90 11.77
CA VAL A 181 0.79 7.82 10.39
C VAL A 181 -0.27 7.26 9.44
N PHE A 182 -1.12 6.31 9.88
CA PHE A 182 -2.24 5.85 9.05
C PHE A 182 -3.25 6.98 8.79
N ARG A 183 -3.52 7.85 9.77
CA ARG A 183 -4.36 9.03 9.54
C ARG A 183 -3.72 10.01 8.57
N GLU A 184 -2.42 10.26 8.69
CA GLU A 184 -1.69 11.09 7.73
C GLU A 184 -1.77 10.53 6.29
N ALA A 185 -1.70 9.20 6.12
CA ALA A 185 -1.88 8.57 4.81
C ALA A 185 -3.28 8.81 4.23
N ILE A 186 -4.31 8.75 5.08
CA ILE A 186 -5.72 9.00 4.71
C ILE A 186 -5.95 10.47 4.38
N ASP A 187 -5.36 11.38 5.17
CA ASP A 187 -5.46 12.83 4.94
C ASP A 187 -4.78 13.24 3.63
N GLN A 188 -3.71 12.54 3.23
CA GLN A 188 -3.07 12.71 1.93
C GLN A 188 -3.93 12.19 0.77
N ASP A 189 -4.47 10.97 0.90
CA ASP A 189 -5.37 10.38 -0.08
C ASP A 189 -6.36 9.41 0.60
N TYR A 190 -7.62 9.84 0.70
CA TYR A 190 -8.67 9.06 1.36
C TYR A 190 -8.95 7.72 0.66
N ARG A 191 -8.55 7.58 -0.61
CA ARG A 191 -8.71 6.35 -1.39
C ARG A 191 -7.72 5.27 -0.96
N CYS A 192 -6.72 5.59 -0.11
CA CYS A 192 -5.78 4.63 0.45
C CYS A 192 -6.45 3.67 1.45
N TRP A 193 -7.28 2.75 0.94
CA TRP A 193 -7.96 1.72 1.70
C TRP A 193 -7.04 0.88 2.63
N PRO A 194 -5.79 0.53 2.26
CA PRO A 194 -4.92 -0.21 3.16
C PRO A 194 -4.76 0.48 4.52
N ALA A 195 -4.68 1.81 4.58
CA ALA A 195 -4.58 2.56 5.84
C ALA A 195 -5.87 2.49 6.66
N TRP A 196 -7.04 2.61 6.03
CA TRP A 196 -8.34 2.44 6.68
C TRP A 196 -8.50 1.05 7.30
N LYS A 197 -8.10 0.00 6.56
CA LYS A 197 -8.12 -1.39 7.05
C LYS A 197 -7.24 -1.56 8.28
N MET A 198 -6.06 -0.93 8.33
CA MET A 198 -5.18 -1.04 9.49
C MET A 198 -5.74 -0.36 10.74
N LEU A 199 -6.51 0.71 10.59
CA LEU A 199 -7.18 1.39 11.70
C LEU A 199 -8.43 0.66 12.20
N SER A 200 -9.07 -0.17 11.38
CA SER A 200 -10.26 -0.93 11.76
C SER A 200 -9.94 -2.21 12.53
N ILE A 201 -8.74 -2.76 12.34
CA ILE A 201 -8.26 -3.94 13.06
C ILE A 201 -7.74 -3.50 14.43
N ARG A 202 -8.62 -3.62 15.44
CA ARG A 202 -8.29 -3.47 16.87
C ARG A 202 -7.69 -4.75 17.44
#